data_AF-A0A4V3G3P7-F1
#
_entry.id   AF-A0A4V3G3P7-F1
#
_cell.length_a   1.000
_cell.length_b   1.000
_cell.length_c   1.000
_cell.angle_alpha   90.00
_cell.angle_beta   90.00
_cell.angle_gamma   90.00
#
_symmetry.space_group_name_H-M   'P 1'
#
loop_
_entity.id
_entity.type
_entity.pdbx_description
1 polymer ?
#
loop_
_entity_poly.entity_id
_entity_poly.type
_entity_poly.pdbx_seq_one_letter_code
_entity_poly.pdbx_strand_id
1 'polypeptide(L)'
;MIKEQIAACCKTLKLSQNIADNFESIEAENRYEFLLKILQNEVEYRKAKKIERLIKQAKFYTIKTFEGYSFDEIRIPSALSIEDLKTVSFIEKNENLILYGAAGTGKSHLATAIGLEACRQRKSVLFFRT
;
A
#
# COMPACT_ATOMS: atom_id res chain seq x y z
N MET A 1 4.93 -26.04 24.63
CA MET A 1 3.44 -26.03 24.68
C MET A 1 2.88 -25.82 23.26
N ILE A 2 1.66 -26.28 22.94
CA ILE A 2 1.06 -26.33 21.58
C ILE A 2 1.34 -25.11 20.67
N LYS A 3 1.36 -23.90 21.23
CA LYS A 3 1.75 -22.65 20.54
C LYS A 3 3.09 -22.72 19.80
N GLU A 4 4.10 -23.34 20.40
CA GLU A 4 5.42 -23.52 19.80
C GLU A 4 5.39 -24.49 18.62
N GLN A 5 4.54 -25.53 18.67
CA GLN A 5 4.33 -26.45 17.56
C GLN A 5 3.62 -25.76 16.39
N ILE A 6 2.62 -24.93 16.68
CA ILE A 6 1.94 -24.10 15.66
C ILE A 6 2.95 -23.16 15.01
N ALA A 7 3.76 -22.45 15.79
CA ALA A 7 4.79 -21.56 15.27
C ALA A 7 5.83 -22.30 14.40
N ALA A 8 6.25 -23.50 14.80
CA ALA A 8 7.16 -24.33 14.01
C ALA A 8 6.53 -24.75 12.67
N CYS A 9 5.27 -25.20 12.67
CA CYS A 9 4.52 -25.50 11.45
C CYS A 9 4.38 -24.27 10.54
N CYS A 10 4.03 -23.11 11.11
CA CYS A 10 3.93 -21.86 10.36
C CYS A 10 5.26 -21.52 9.67
N LYS A 11 6.39 -21.63 10.38
CA LYS A 11 7.73 -21.39 9.82
C LYS A 11 8.03 -22.31 8.63
N THR A 12 7.77 -23.61 8.77
CA THR A 12 8.00 -24.60 7.70
C THR A 12 7.12 -24.34 6.47
N LEU A 13 5.86 -23.96 6.69
CA LEU A 13 4.91 -23.60 5.63
C LEU A 13 5.14 -22.20 5.04
N LYS A 14 6.16 -21.47 5.51
CA LYS A 14 6.42 -20.06 5.16
C LYS A 14 5.20 -19.16 5.45
N LEU A 15 4.43 -19.52 6.47
CA LEU A 15 3.39 -18.69 7.07
C LEU A 15 4.03 -17.66 7.99
N SER A 16 3.45 -16.45 8.04
CA SER A 16 4.00 -15.42 8.90
C SER A 16 3.72 -15.75 10.37
N GLN A 17 4.55 -15.23 11.28
CA GLN A 17 4.35 -15.40 12.74
C GLN A 17 3.02 -14.82 13.23
N ASN A 18 2.38 -13.96 12.44
CA ASN A 18 1.08 -13.36 12.72
C ASN A 18 0.00 -14.38 13.10
N ILE A 19 0.02 -15.58 12.52
CA ILE A 19 -0.93 -16.65 12.92
C ILE A 19 -0.65 -17.13 14.35
N ALA A 20 0.61 -17.37 14.69
CA ALA A 20 1.02 -17.84 16.01
C ALA A 20 0.81 -16.76 17.10
N ASP A 21 0.80 -15.49 16.71
CA ASP A 21 0.60 -14.38 17.63
C ASP A 21 -0.89 -14.07 17.87
N ASN A 22 -1.75 -14.25 16.86
CA ASN A 22 -3.15 -13.82 16.91
C ASN A 22 -4.19 -14.95 17.03
N PHE A 23 -3.79 -16.23 17.04
CA PHE A 23 -4.77 -17.33 17.12
C PHE A 23 -5.58 -17.34 18.43
N GLU A 24 -5.04 -16.80 19.52
CA GLU A 24 -5.73 -16.72 20.82
C GLU A 24 -6.82 -15.63 20.85
N SER A 25 -6.68 -14.58 20.04
CA SER A 25 -7.62 -13.45 19.97
C SER A 25 -8.79 -13.66 19.00
N ILE A 26 -8.81 -14.78 18.27
CA ILE A 26 -9.83 -15.04 17.25
C ILE A 26 -11.00 -15.80 17.89
N GLU A 27 -12.08 -15.07 18.12
CA GLU A 27 -13.36 -15.66 18.53
C GLU A 27 -14.06 -16.31 17.32
N ALA A 28 -14.51 -17.55 17.48
CA ALA A 28 -15.22 -18.30 16.46
C ALA A 28 -16.16 -19.32 17.10
N GLU A 29 -17.32 -19.56 16.48
CA GLU A 29 -18.35 -20.46 17.02
C GLU A 29 -18.01 -21.94 16.77
N ASN A 30 -17.26 -22.23 15.70
CA ASN A 30 -16.84 -23.58 15.36
C ASN A 30 -15.44 -23.64 14.73
N ARG A 31 -14.91 -24.87 14.57
CA ARG A 31 -13.56 -25.12 14.07
C ARG A 31 -13.35 -24.66 12.62
N TYR A 32 -14.37 -24.72 11.78
CA TYR A 32 -14.28 -24.29 10.38
C TYR A 32 -14.18 -22.77 10.28
N GLU A 33 -15.01 -22.05 11.06
CA GLU A 33 -14.99 -20.60 11.15
C GLU A 33 -13.67 -20.09 11.74
N PHE A 34 -13.17 -20.75 12.79
CA PHE A 34 -11.86 -20.44 13.38
C PHE A 34 -10.73 -20.53 12.36
N LEU A 35 -10.69 -21.63 11.60
CA LEU A 35 -9.70 -21.85 10.55
C LEU A 35 -9.82 -20.78 9.45
N LEU A 36 -11.05 -20.46 9.01
CA LEU A 36 -11.29 -19.45 7.99
C LEU A 36 -10.80 -18.07 8.45
N LYS A 37 -11.14 -17.65 9.68
CA LYS A 37 -10.75 -16.36 10.25
C LYS A 37 -9.22 -16.23 10.36
N ILE A 38 -8.54 -17.27 10.82
CA ILE A 38 -7.06 -17.31 10.87
C ILE A 38 -6.46 -17.11 9.48
N LEU A 39 -6.96 -17.85 8.48
CA LEU A 39 -6.42 -17.77 7.12
C LEU A 39 -6.69 -16.40 6.48
N GLN A 40 -7.88 -15.84 6.67
CA GLN A 40 -8.22 -14.50 6.20
C GLN A 40 -7.32 -13.43 6.83
N ASN A 41 -7.09 -13.51 8.14
CA ASN A 41 -6.20 -12.59 8.84
C ASN A 41 -4.77 -12.64 8.29
N GLU A 42 -4.22 -13.83 8.04
CA GLU A 42 -2.89 -13.98 7.42
C GLU A 42 -2.85 -13.42 5.98
N VAL A 43 -3.91 -13.62 5.20
CA VAL A 43 -4.01 -13.06 3.84
C VAL A 43 -3.96 -11.53 3.88
N GLU A 44 -4.72 -10.90 4.76
CA GLU A 44 -4.71 -9.43 4.92
C GLU A 44 -3.37 -8.93 5.45
N TYR A 45 -2.78 -9.62 6.42
CA TYR A 45 -1.44 -9.30 6.93
C TYR A 45 -0.39 -9.31 5.81
N ARG A 46 -0.40 -10.32 4.95
CA ARG A 46 0.51 -10.40 3.78
C ARG A 46 0.27 -9.28 2.78
N LYS A 47 -0.99 -8.93 2.50
CA LYS A 47 -1.34 -7.82 1.61
C LYS A 47 -0.77 -6.51 2.16
N ALA A 48 -0.94 -6.24 3.46
CA ALA A 48 -0.40 -5.07 4.13
C ALA A 48 1.13 -5.04 4.09
N LYS A 49 1.80 -6.15 4.41
CA LYS A 49 3.27 -6.26 4.35
C LYS A 49 3.83 -6.07 2.94
N LYS A 50 3.12 -6.53 1.91
CA LYS A 50 3.50 -6.26 0.51
C LYS A 50 3.49 -4.77 0.21
N ILE A 51 2.44 -4.05 0.62
CA ILE A 51 2.35 -2.59 0.44
C ILE A 51 3.47 -1.89 1.19
N GLU A 52 3.70 -2.23 2.47
CA GLU A 52 4.79 -1.65 3.28
C GLU A 52 6.16 -1.82 2.59
N ARG A 53 6.42 -3.01 2.04
CA ARG A 53 7.65 -3.29 1.30
C ARG A 53 7.77 -2.42 0.05
N LEU A 54 6.70 -2.26 -0.73
CA LEU A 54 6.71 -1.43 -1.94
C LEU A 54 6.98 0.03 -1.61
N ILE A 55 6.35 0.56 -0.56
CA ILE A 55 6.58 1.93 -0.10
C ILE A 55 8.04 2.14 0.31
N LYS A 56 8.63 1.18 1.05
CA LYS A 56 10.06 1.22 1.41
C LYS A 56 10.97 1.17 0.19
N GLN A 57 10.65 0.33 -0.80
CA GLN A 57 11.42 0.21 -2.04
C GLN A 57 11.35 1.46 -2.91
N ALA A 58 10.26 2.23 -2.83
CA ALA A 58 10.09 3.45 -3.59
C ALA A 58 11.04 4.58 -3.20
N LYS A 59 11.65 4.54 -2.01
CA LYS A 59 12.66 5.52 -1.56
C LYS A 59 12.17 6.97 -1.60
N PHE A 60 10.90 7.22 -1.24
CA PHE A 60 10.40 8.57 -1.05
C PHE A 60 11.20 9.31 0.03
N TYR A 61 11.60 10.55 -0.22
CA TYR A 61 12.33 11.37 0.76
C TYR A 61 11.46 11.77 1.96
N THR A 62 10.17 11.99 1.71
CA THR A 62 9.18 12.32 2.74
C THR A 62 7.86 11.72 2.29
N ILE A 63 7.15 11.03 3.17
CA ILE A 63 5.82 10.51 2.82
C ILE A 63 4.84 11.69 2.80
N LYS A 64 4.12 11.84 1.69
CA LYS A 64 3.04 12.79 1.51
C LYS A 64 1.85 12.06 0.93
N THR A 65 0.66 12.38 1.43
CA THR A 65 -0.62 11.84 0.95
C THR A 65 -1.36 12.95 0.21
N PHE A 66 -2.51 12.62 -0.39
CA PHE A 66 -3.42 13.64 -0.92
C PHE A 66 -4.07 14.49 0.19
N GLU A 67 -4.05 14.02 1.44
CA GLU A 67 -4.50 14.80 2.59
C GLU A 67 -3.53 15.98 2.80
N GLY A 68 -4.07 17.19 2.79
CA GLY A 68 -3.29 18.42 2.89
C GLY A 68 -2.65 18.89 1.57
N TYR A 69 -3.02 18.31 0.43
CA TYR A 69 -2.70 18.87 -0.89
C TYR A 69 -3.86 19.71 -1.41
N SER A 70 -3.63 20.98 -1.75
CA SER A 70 -4.63 21.82 -2.42
C SER A 70 -4.54 21.65 -3.94
N PHE A 71 -5.67 21.30 -4.56
CA PHE A 71 -5.79 21.21 -6.01
C PHE A 71 -6.17 22.54 -6.66
N ASP A 72 -6.50 23.57 -5.87
CA ASP A 72 -6.97 24.86 -6.37
C ASP A 72 -5.87 25.65 -7.10
N GLU A 73 -4.61 25.40 -6.74
CA GLU A 73 -3.44 26.10 -7.28
C GLU A 73 -2.83 25.40 -8.51
N ILE A 74 -3.42 24.29 -8.97
CA ILE A 74 -2.94 23.58 -10.16
C ILE A 74 -3.94 23.63 -11.31
N ARG A 75 -3.42 23.63 -12.53
CA ARG A 75 -4.23 23.45 -13.73
C ARG A 75 -4.10 22.02 -14.20
N ILE A 76 -5.24 21.33 -14.27
CA ILE A 76 -5.34 19.96 -14.78
C ILE A 76 -5.98 20.03 -16.17
N PRO A 77 -5.41 19.38 -17.20
CA PRO A 77 -6.02 19.34 -18.53
C PRO A 77 -7.36 18.61 -18.49
N SER A 78 -8.27 18.93 -19.40
CA SER A 78 -9.61 18.30 -19.47
C SER A 78 -9.59 16.78 -19.66
N ALA A 79 -8.50 16.24 -20.21
CA ALA A 79 -8.29 14.81 -20.41
C ALA A 79 -7.94 14.05 -19.12
N LEU A 80 -7.67 14.75 -18.00
CA LEU A 80 -7.26 14.16 -16.74
C LEU A 80 -8.13 14.71 -15.60
N SER A 81 -8.71 13.83 -14.79
CA SER A 81 -9.45 14.25 -13.59
C SER A 81 -8.58 14.14 -12.32
N ILE A 82 -9.00 14.84 -11.25
CA ILE A 82 -8.40 14.66 -9.92
C ILE A 82 -8.57 13.20 -9.45
N GLU A 83 -9.68 12.57 -9.82
CA GLU A 83 -9.94 11.17 -9.47
C GLU A 83 -9.01 10.22 -10.20
N ASP A 84 -8.64 10.49 -11.46
CA ASP A 84 -7.63 9.73 -12.19
C ASP A 84 -6.25 9.79 -11.50
N LEU A 85 -5.91 10.94 -10.92
CA LEU A 85 -4.67 11.09 -10.13
C LEU A 85 -4.73 10.30 -8.82
N LYS A 86 -5.86 10.35 -8.11
CA LYS A 86 -6.08 9.63 -6.84
C LYS A 86 -6.18 8.13 -7.05
N THR A 87 -6.77 7.67 -8.13
CA THR A 87 -6.89 6.24 -8.46
C THR A 87 -5.71 5.74 -9.29
N VAL A 88 -4.80 6.62 -9.67
CA VAL A 88 -3.61 6.29 -10.46
C VAL A 88 -3.98 5.55 -11.76
N SER A 89 -5.15 5.87 -12.32
CA SER A 89 -5.76 5.18 -13.46
C SER A 89 -4.96 5.37 -14.76
N PHE A 90 -4.25 6.49 -14.88
CA PHE A 90 -3.37 6.80 -16.00
C PHE A 90 -2.28 5.74 -16.22
N ILE A 91 -1.87 5.02 -15.17
CA ILE A 91 -0.91 3.91 -15.29
C ILE A 91 -1.49 2.76 -16.11
N GLU A 92 -2.77 2.41 -15.91
CA GLU A 92 -3.43 1.34 -16.68
C GLU A 92 -3.62 1.74 -18.15
N LYS A 93 -3.74 3.05 -18.41
CA LYS A 93 -3.82 3.63 -19.75
C LYS A 93 -2.46 3.76 -20.43
N ASN A 94 -1.36 3.41 -19.75
CA ASN A 94 0.02 3.63 -20.21
C ASN A 94 0.32 5.11 -20.54
N GLU A 95 -0.28 6.03 -19.80
CA GLU A 95 -0.09 7.46 -19.97
C GLU A 95 1.03 7.99 -19.06
N ASN A 96 1.74 9.01 -19.54
CA ASN A 96 2.77 9.69 -18.74
C ASN A 96 2.22 10.97 -18.12
N LEU A 97 2.44 11.13 -16.82
CA LEU A 97 2.11 12.36 -16.11
C LEU A 97 3.33 13.27 -16.01
N ILE A 98 3.23 14.49 -16.54
CA ILE A 98 4.27 15.52 -16.44
C ILE A 98 3.77 16.63 -15.52
N LEU A 99 4.49 16.87 -14.42
CA LEU A 99 4.21 17.96 -13.48
C LEU A 99 5.13 19.14 -13.76
N TYR A 100 4.59 20.27 -14.22
CA TYR A 100 5.35 21.44 -14.63
C TYR A 100 4.90 22.71 -13.88
N GLY A 101 5.86 23.59 -13.53
CA GLY A 101 5.60 24.86 -12.84
C GLY A 101 6.78 25.31 -11.97
N ALA A 102 6.69 26.53 -11.42
CA ALA A 102 7.73 27.15 -10.59
C ALA A 102 8.11 26.32 -9.35
N ALA A 103 9.32 26.51 -8.80
CA ALA A 103 9.73 25.83 -7.57
C ALA A 103 8.74 26.14 -6.41
N GLY A 104 8.50 25.16 -5.52
CA GLY A 104 7.62 25.35 -4.37
C GLY A 104 6.13 25.09 -4.60
N THR A 105 5.67 24.89 -5.84
CA THR A 105 4.23 24.69 -6.15
C THR A 105 3.68 23.27 -5.87
N GLY A 106 4.25 22.54 -4.91
CA GLY A 106 3.72 21.23 -4.50
C GLY A 106 3.95 20.05 -5.46
N LYS A 107 4.66 20.19 -6.58
CA LYS A 107 4.93 19.09 -7.54
C LYS A 107 5.49 17.82 -6.88
N SER A 108 6.50 17.96 -6.02
CA SER A 108 7.10 16.82 -5.32
C SER A 108 6.13 16.18 -4.32
N HIS A 109 5.25 16.97 -3.71
CA HIS A 109 4.17 16.46 -2.85
C HIS A 109 3.20 15.62 -3.68
N LEU A 110 2.70 16.18 -4.79
CA LEU A 110 1.75 15.49 -5.67
C LEU A 110 2.35 14.20 -6.23
N ALA A 111 3.59 14.24 -6.75
CA ALA A 111 4.29 13.05 -7.24
C ALA A 111 4.44 11.97 -6.16
N THR A 112 4.74 12.36 -4.92
CA THR A 112 4.85 11.43 -3.79
C THR A 112 3.49 10.85 -3.42
N ALA A 113 2.43 11.66 -3.38
CA ALA A 113 1.08 11.19 -3.06
C ALA A 113 0.56 10.17 -4.10
N ILE A 114 0.78 10.46 -5.38
CA ILE A 114 0.50 9.56 -6.50
C ILE A 114 1.31 8.26 -6.37
N GLY A 115 2.62 8.37 -6.11
CA GLY A 115 3.48 7.21 -5.94
C GLY A 115 3.08 6.32 -4.74
N LEU A 116 2.70 6.94 -3.62
CA LEU A 116 2.21 6.22 -2.44
C LEU A 116 0.93 5.43 -2.77
N GLU A 117 0.03 6.04 -3.51
CA GLU A 117 -1.23 5.41 -3.92
C GLU A 117 -1.00 4.28 -4.93
N ALA A 118 -0.03 4.43 -5.83
CA ALA A 118 0.43 3.35 -6.69
C ALA A 118 0.95 2.15 -5.86
N CYS A 119 1.74 2.41 -4.82
CA CYS A 119 2.20 1.34 -3.91
C CYS A 119 1.04 0.64 -3.17
N ARG A 120 0.01 1.39 -2.75
CA ARG A 120 -1.21 0.81 -2.13
C ARG A 120 -1.97 -0.08 -3.10
N GLN A 121 -1.97 0.26 -4.38
CA GLN A 121 -2.47 -0.58 -5.47
C GLN A 121 -1.50 -1.69 -5.90
N ARG A 122 -0.45 -1.96 -5.10
CA ARG A 122 0.54 -3.01 -5.32
C ARG A 122 1.41 -2.83 -6.57
N LYS A 123 1.52 -1.60 -7.08
CA LYS A 123 2.42 -1.22 -8.17
C LYS A 123 3.80 -0.87 -7.60
N SER A 124 4.85 -1.27 -8.32
CA SER A 124 6.23 -0.91 -7.97
C SER A 124 6.49 0.54 -8.35
N VAL A 125 7.13 1.29 -7.46
CA VAL A 125 7.49 2.69 -7.67
C VAL A 125 8.96 2.88 -7.32
N LEU A 126 9.61 3.82 -7.98
CA LEU A 126 10.92 4.34 -7.61
C LEU A 126 10.87 5.86 -7.68
N PHE A 127 11.36 6.54 -6.65
CA PHE A 127 11.44 7.98 -6.58
C PHE A 127 12.91 8.43 -6.65
N PHE A 128 13.21 9.33 -7.57
CA PHE A 128 14.55 9.86 -7.78
C PHE A 128 14.52 11.39 -7.71
N ARG A 129 15.56 11.98 -7.12
CA ARG A 129 15.86 13.41 -7.23
C ARG A 129 17.34 13.54 -7.57
N THR A 130 17.64 14.30 -8.61
CA THR A 130 19.00 14.72 -8.98
C THR A 130 19.39 15.98 -8.22
#